data_AF-A0A9Q0X0X1-F1
#
_entry.id   AF-A0A9Q0X0X1-F1
#
_cell.length_a   1.000
_cell.length_b   1.000
_cell.length_c   1.000
_cell.angle_alpha   90.00
_cell.angle_beta   90.00
_cell.angle_gamma   90.00
#
_symmetry.space_group_name_H-M   'P 1'
#
loop_
_entity.id
_entity.type
_entity.pdbx_description
1 polymer ?
#
loop_
_entity_poly.entity_id
_entity_poly.type
_entity_poly.pdbx_seq_one_letter_code
_entity_poly.pdbx_strand_id
1 'polypeptide(L)'
;MVLKFCGFNTLLLSINPVLAAPMPEMKEPEVIRTLKLASGVRFQEIIEGEGSEAQEGDTVEVNYVCRRSNGYFVHSTVDQFSGESSPVILPLDENQTIKGLKEVLIGMKVGGKRRALIPPSVGYVNENLKPVPDEFGPRRSLFSHATEPLIFEVQLLK
;
A
#
# COMPACT_ATOMS: atom_id res chain seq x y z
N MET A 1 1.63 -4.12 94.83
CA MET A 1 1.55 -5.46 94.23
C MET A 1 0.92 -5.31 92.84
N VAL A 2 1.79 -5.37 91.82
CA VAL A 2 1.60 -5.71 90.39
C VAL A 2 0.29 -5.35 89.66
N LEU A 3 0.36 -4.51 88.60
CA LEU A 3 -0.06 -4.92 87.25
C LEU A 3 0.47 -3.97 86.14
N LYS A 4 1.18 -4.55 85.18
CA LYS A 4 1.64 -3.97 83.90
C LYS A 4 0.52 -4.09 82.84
N PHE A 5 0.39 -3.08 81.98
CA PHE A 5 -0.16 -3.15 80.60
C PHE A 5 0.83 -2.31 79.74
N CYS A 6 1.59 -2.84 78.76
CA CYS A 6 1.20 -3.32 77.42
C CYS A 6 0.27 -2.29 76.75
N GLY A 7 0.63 -1.44 75.78
CA GLY A 7 1.65 -1.48 74.73
C GLY A 7 0.91 -1.19 73.42
N PHE A 8 1.22 -0.11 72.70
CA PHE A 8 0.78 0.06 71.31
C PHE A 8 1.78 0.97 70.58
N ASN A 9 2.53 0.37 69.66
CA ASN A 9 3.46 1.05 68.75
C ASN A 9 2.67 1.51 67.52
N THR A 10 2.67 2.80 67.22
CA THR A 10 2.06 3.38 66.02
C THR A 10 2.99 3.12 64.82
N LEU A 11 2.64 2.18 63.94
CA LEU A 11 3.35 2.01 62.67
C LEU A 11 2.83 3.06 61.67
N LEU A 12 3.65 4.07 61.38
CA LEU A 12 3.45 4.99 60.26
C LEU A 12 3.61 4.21 58.95
N LEU A 13 2.50 3.98 58.23
CA LEU A 13 2.54 3.52 56.85
C LEU A 13 3.05 4.65 55.96
N SER A 14 4.27 4.49 55.46
CA SER A 14 4.81 5.28 54.35
C SER A 14 4.04 4.92 53.07
N ILE A 15 3.27 5.86 52.56
CA ILE A 15 2.63 5.77 51.24
C ILE A 15 3.66 6.30 50.24
N ASN A 16 4.35 5.41 49.53
CA ASN A 16 5.14 5.81 48.36
C ASN A 16 4.18 6.09 47.19
N PRO A 17 4.15 7.30 46.60
CA PRO A 17 3.46 7.51 45.35
C PRO A 17 4.23 6.76 44.26
N VAL A 18 3.64 5.70 43.73
CA VAL A 18 4.14 5.04 42.52
C VAL A 18 4.03 6.07 41.40
N LEU A 19 5.17 6.61 40.97
CA LEU A 19 5.27 7.42 39.77
C LEU A 19 4.88 6.54 38.58
N ALA A 20 3.63 6.66 38.14
CA ALA A 20 3.15 5.99 36.94
C ALA A 20 3.90 6.59 35.74
N ALA A 21 4.88 5.85 35.23
CA ALA A 21 5.48 6.16 33.94
C ALA A 21 4.36 6.19 32.87
N PRO A 22 4.32 7.20 31.98
CA PRO A 22 3.37 7.19 30.87
C PRO A 22 3.61 5.92 30.06
N MET A 23 2.62 5.03 30.05
CA MET A 23 2.69 3.80 29.26
C MET A 23 2.77 4.19 27.79
N PRO A 24 3.68 3.59 27.00
CA PRO A 24 3.69 3.83 25.57
C PRO A 24 2.35 3.40 25.00
N GLU A 25 1.69 4.34 24.32
CA GLU A 25 0.41 4.12 23.64
C GLU A 25 0.64 3.10 22.52
N MET A 26 0.19 1.87 22.75
CA MET A 26 0.29 0.78 21.80
C MET A 26 -0.78 0.98 20.73
N LYS A 27 -0.42 1.65 19.62
CA LYS A 27 -1.30 1.78 18.45
C LYS A 27 -1.73 0.39 17.98
N GLU A 28 -3.04 0.14 17.96
CA GLU A 28 -3.59 -1.07 17.35
C GLU A 28 -3.08 -1.21 15.90
N PRO A 29 -2.81 -2.44 15.43
CA PRO A 29 -2.30 -2.63 14.08
C PRO A 29 -3.32 -2.08 13.07
N GLU A 30 -2.87 -1.18 12.21
CA GLU A 30 -3.71 -0.64 11.13
C GLU A 30 -4.11 -1.81 10.22
N VAL A 31 -5.38 -2.22 10.29
CA VAL A 31 -5.93 -3.27 9.42
C VAL A 31 -6.04 -2.69 8.02
N ILE A 32 -5.08 -3.02 7.15
CA ILE A 32 -5.10 -2.63 5.74
C ILE A 32 -6.33 -3.27 5.07
N ARG A 33 -7.36 -2.45 4.86
CA ARG A 33 -8.62 -2.90 4.26
C ARG A 33 -8.43 -3.17 2.78
N THR A 34 -8.89 -4.34 2.33
CA THR A 34 -8.94 -4.66 0.90
C THR A 34 -10.27 -4.21 0.33
N LEU A 35 -10.22 -3.31 -0.65
CA LEU A 35 -11.37 -2.86 -1.42
C LEU A 35 -11.53 -3.74 -2.66
N LYS A 36 -12.77 -4.06 -3.03
CA LYS A 36 -13.11 -4.84 -4.23
C LYS A 36 -14.06 -4.04 -5.11
N LEU A 37 -13.68 -3.85 -6.37
CA LEU A 37 -14.46 -3.16 -7.37
C LEU A 37 -15.39 -4.13 -8.13
N ALA A 38 -16.39 -3.58 -8.81
CA ALA A 38 -17.34 -4.35 -9.63
C ALA A 38 -16.65 -5.10 -10.79
N SER A 39 -15.54 -4.56 -11.30
CA SER A 39 -14.65 -5.17 -12.30
C SER A 39 -13.91 -6.42 -11.80
N GLY A 40 -13.95 -6.70 -10.48
CA GLY A 40 -13.21 -7.77 -9.83
C GLY A 40 -11.81 -7.36 -9.38
N VAL A 41 -11.36 -6.14 -9.69
CA VAL A 41 -10.12 -5.57 -9.14
C VAL A 41 -10.21 -5.54 -7.62
N ARG A 42 -9.11 -5.93 -6.97
CA ARG A 42 -8.95 -5.82 -5.52
C ARG A 42 -7.74 -4.97 -5.23
N PHE A 43 -7.85 -3.99 -4.34
CA PHE A 43 -6.69 -3.19 -3.96
C PHE A 43 -6.68 -2.82 -2.49
N GLN A 44 -5.50 -2.43 -2.03
CA GLN A 44 -5.21 -2.00 -0.68
C GLN A 44 -4.50 -0.66 -0.75
N GLU A 45 -4.95 0.29 0.07
CA GLU A 45 -4.23 1.53 0.29
C GLU A 45 -3.10 1.25 1.28
N ILE A 46 -1.86 1.40 0.82
CA ILE A 46 -0.65 1.15 1.62
C ILE A 46 -0.17 2.46 2.25
N ILE A 47 -0.25 3.55 1.49
CA ILE A 47 0.06 4.91 1.93
C ILE A 47 -1.01 5.81 1.32
N GLU A 48 -1.73 6.57 2.14
CA GLU A 48 -2.60 7.64 1.66
C GLU A 48 -1.74 8.85 1.24
N GLY A 49 -1.99 9.40 0.06
CA GLY A 49 -1.32 10.61 -0.41
C GLY A 49 -1.93 11.88 0.18
N GLU A 50 -1.20 12.99 0.09
CA GLU A 50 -1.65 14.30 0.61
C GLU A 50 -1.86 15.33 -0.50
N GLY A 51 -1.45 15.03 -1.74
CA GLY A 51 -1.60 15.94 -2.87
C GLY A 51 -2.95 15.82 -3.58
N SER A 52 -3.00 16.37 -4.79
CA SER A 52 -4.19 16.35 -5.65
C SER A 52 -4.68 14.92 -5.89
N GLU A 53 -5.99 14.77 -5.95
CA GLU A 53 -6.65 13.50 -6.28
C GLU A 53 -6.71 13.32 -7.80
N ALA A 54 -6.34 12.14 -8.29
CA ALA A 54 -6.39 11.79 -9.70
C ALA A 54 -7.83 11.47 -10.15
N GLN A 55 -8.26 12.09 -11.25
CA GLN A 55 -9.61 12.00 -11.80
C GLN A 55 -9.62 11.36 -13.19
N GLU A 56 -10.80 10.91 -13.64
CA GLU A 56 -10.97 10.37 -15.00
C GLU A 56 -10.52 11.39 -16.05
N GLY A 57 -9.71 10.96 -17.02
CA GLY A 57 -9.16 11.81 -18.07
C GLY A 57 -7.85 12.53 -17.72
N ASP A 58 -7.40 12.50 -16.46
CA ASP A 58 -6.12 13.08 -16.07
C ASP A 58 -4.94 12.31 -16.69
N THR A 59 -3.79 12.98 -16.79
CA THR A 59 -2.52 12.33 -17.13
C THR A 59 -1.65 12.30 -15.88
N VAL A 60 -1.41 11.11 -15.37
CA VAL A 60 -0.68 10.89 -14.12
C VAL A 60 0.73 10.38 -14.36
N GLU A 61 1.62 10.67 -13.42
CA GLU A 61 2.98 10.12 -13.40
C GLU A 61 3.10 9.10 -12.27
N VAL A 62 3.48 7.86 -12.60
CA VAL A 62 3.49 6.76 -11.62
C VAL A 62 4.80 5.98 -11.63
N ASN A 63 5.21 5.55 -10.44
CA ASN A 63 6.09 4.41 -10.30
C ASN A 63 5.29 3.15 -10.05
N TYR A 64 5.71 2.01 -10.58
CA TYR A 64 5.07 0.75 -10.27
C TYR A 64 6.03 -0.44 -10.24
N VAL A 65 5.60 -1.48 -9.52
CA VAL A 65 6.16 -2.83 -9.58
C VAL A 65 5.06 -3.79 -10.03
N CYS A 66 5.33 -4.54 -11.10
CA CYS A 66 4.44 -5.58 -11.60
C CYS A 66 4.97 -6.96 -11.20
N ARG A 67 4.09 -7.79 -10.64
CA ARG A 67 4.34 -9.19 -10.29
C ARG A 67 3.19 -10.05 -10.77
N ARG A 68 3.46 -11.33 -10.94
CA ARG A 68 2.43 -12.36 -11.13
C ARG A 68 1.69 -12.62 -9.82
N SER A 69 0.49 -13.21 -9.87
CA SER A 69 -0.29 -13.55 -8.66
C SER A 69 0.40 -14.53 -7.71
N ASN A 70 1.35 -15.31 -8.21
CA ASN A 70 2.20 -16.22 -7.43
C ASN A 70 3.46 -15.53 -6.86
N GLY A 71 3.60 -14.21 -7.02
CA GLY A 71 4.68 -13.41 -6.45
C GLY A 71 5.93 -13.25 -7.33
N TYR A 72 6.01 -13.96 -8.47
CA TYR A 72 7.15 -13.82 -9.38
C TYR A 72 7.22 -12.42 -9.98
N PHE A 73 8.43 -11.85 -10.00
CA PHE A 73 8.71 -10.53 -10.54
C PHE A 73 8.53 -10.48 -12.06
N VAL A 74 7.96 -9.38 -12.55
CA VAL A 74 7.84 -9.09 -13.99
C VAL A 74 8.66 -7.85 -14.35
N HIS A 75 8.38 -6.71 -13.71
CA HIS A 75 9.05 -5.44 -14.00
C HIS A 75 8.88 -4.43 -12.86
N SER A 76 9.76 -3.43 -12.81
CA SER A 76 9.71 -2.29 -11.89
C SER A 76 10.22 -1.04 -12.60
N THR A 77 9.56 0.09 -12.37
CA THR A 77 10.07 1.41 -12.81
C THR A 77 11.13 1.98 -11.88
N VAL A 78 11.33 1.36 -10.71
CA VAL A 78 12.36 1.72 -9.75
C VAL A 78 13.40 0.61 -9.71
N ASP A 79 14.66 0.97 -9.95
CA ASP A 79 15.77 0.04 -9.83
C ASP A 79 15.94 -0.38 -8.36
N GLN A 80 16.05 -1.69 -8.13
CA GLN A 80 16.01 -2.27 -6.79
C GLN A 80 17.33 -2.09 -6.03
N PHE A 81 18.42 -1.79 -6.75
CA PHE A 81 19.76 -1.67 -6.19
C PHE A 81 20.19 -0.21 -6.06
N SER A 82 20.01 0.59 -7.12
CA SER A 82 20.37 2.01 -7.13
C SER A 82 19.27 2.91 -6.56
N GLY A 83 18.01 2.47 -6.59
CA GLY A 83 16.86 3.30 -6.24
C GLY A 83 16.51 4.34 -7.31
N GLU A 84 17.15 4.29 -8.48
CA GLU A 84 16.85 5.18 -9.60
C GLU A 84 15.42 4.92 -10.10
N SER A 85 14.68 5.99 -10.34
CA SER A 85 13.29 5.95 -10.76
C SER A 85 13.18 6.40 -12.20
N SER A 86 12.48 5.59 -13.00
CA SER A 86 12.04 5.90 -14.37
C SER A 86 10.51 5.84 -14.43
N PRO A 87 9.80 6.87 -13.92
CA PRO A 87 8.35 6.88 -13.87
C PRO A 87 7.71 6.77 -15.25
N VAL A 88 6.48 6.27 -15.29
CA VAL A 88 5.69 6.17 -16.50
C VAL A 88 4.53 7.15 -16.45
N ILE A 89 4.30 7.84 -17.55
CA ILE A 89 3.16 8.73 -17.73
C ILE A 89 2.00 7.91 -18.28
N LEU A 90 0.86 7.96 -17.60
CA LEU A 90 -0.35 7.22 -17.98
C LEU A 90 -1.54 8.18 -18.08
N PRO A 91 -2.22 8.27 -19.23
CA PRO A 91 -3.53 8.88 -19.30
C PRO A 91 -4.55 7.95 -18.63
N LEU A 92 -5.41 8.50 -17.78
CA LEU A 92 -6.54 7.80 -17.16
C LEU A 92 -7.69 7.68 -18.16
N ASP A 93 -7.40 6.98 -19.26
CA ASP A 93 -8.27 6.67 -20.39
C ASP A 93 -8.24 5.15 -20.60
N GLU A 94 -9.42 4.54 -20.73
CA GLU A 94 -9.57 3.09 -20.89
C GLU A 94 -9.06 2.52 -22.21
N ASN A 95 -8.84 3.38 -23.22
CA ASN A 95 -8.30 2.99 -24.52
C ASN A 95 -6.76 2.98 -24.54
N GLN A 96 -6.13 3.56 -23.52
CA GLN A 96 -4.68 3.77 -23.48
C GLN A 96 -4.03 3.08 -22.27
N THR A 97 -4.74 3.02 -21.13
CA THR A 97 -4.26 2.39 -19.89
C THR A 97 -5.14 1.19 -19.56
N ILE A 98 -4.53 0.10 -19.05
CA ILE A 98 -5.30 -1.08 -18.63
C ILE A 98 -6.40 -0.66 -17.64
N LYS A 99 -7.64 -1.07 -17.91
CA LYS A 99 -8.83 -0.61 -17.18
C LYS A 99 -8.69 -0.78 -15.67
N GLY A 100 -8.18 -1.93 -15.22
CA GLY A 100 -8.05 -2.21 -13.80
C GLY A 100 -7.02 -1.33 -13.09
N LEU A 101 -5.97 -0.87 -13.78
CA LEU A 101 -5.01 0.06 -13.19
C LEU A 101 -5.58 1.49 -13.18
N LYS A 102 -6.30 1.89 -14.24
CA LYS A 102 -7.06 3.15 -14.28
C LYS A 102 -8.00 3.26 -13.07
N GLU A 103 -8.81 2.23 -12.84
CA GLU A 103 -9.75 2.16 -11.72
C GLU A 103 -9.07 2.25 -10.34
N VAL A 104 -7.83 1.77 -10.22
CA VAL A 104 -7.03 1.85 -8.98
C VAL A 104 -6.44 3.24 -8.77
N LEU A 105 -6.08 3.93 -9.85
CA LEU A 105 -5.48 5.26 -9.82
C LEU A 105 -6.53 6.36 -9.61
N ILE A 106 -7.75 6.19 -10.12
CA ILE A 106 -8.84 7.13 -9.85
C ILE A 106 -9.10 7.20 -8.34
N GLY A 107 -9.24 8.42 -7.83
CA GLY A 107 -9.40 8.67 -6.39
C GLY A 107 -8.14 8.44 -5.56
N MET A 108 -6.98 8.22 -6.19
CA MET A 108 -5.69 8.17 -5.52
C MET A 108 -5.14 9.60 -5.41
N LYS A 109 -4.60 9.95 -4.24
CA LYS A 109 -3.92 11.23 -4.04
C LYS A 109 -2.44 11.13 -4.34
N VAL A 110 -1.86 12.20 -4.89
CA VAL A 110 -0.42 12.31 -5.13
C VAL A 110 0.38 12.05 -3.85
N GLY A 111 1.45 11.26 -3.97
CA GLY A 111 2.24 10.74 -2.86
C GLY A 111 1.74 9.40 -2.31
N GLY A 112 0.53 8.97 -2.68
CA GLY A 112 -0.06 7.72 -2.22
C GLY A 112 0.62 6.49 -2.82
N LYS A 113 0.39 5.33 -2.19
CA LYS A 113 0.80 4.00 -2.68
C LYS A 113 -0.33 3.00 -2.52
N ARG A 114 -0.67 2.28 -3.59
CA ARG A 114 -1.68 1.22 -3.59
C ARG A 114 -1.08 -0.09 -4.08
N ARG A 115 -1.55 -1.21 -3.53
CA ARG A 115 -1.30 -2.56 -4.08
C ARG A 115 -2.60 -3.10 -4.64
N ALA A 116 -2.62 -3.42 -5.93
CA ALA A 116 -3.79 -3.93 -6.63
C ALA A 116 -3.53 -5.30 -7.24
N LEU A 117 -4.53 -6.17 -7.19
CA LEU A 117 -4.63 -7.38 -7.98
C LEU A 117 -5.64 -7.13 -9.11
N ILE A 118 -5.14 -7.16 -10.34
CA ILE A 118 -5.88 -6.88 -11.56
C ILE A 118 -6.21 -8.20 -12.25
N PRO A 119 -7.50 -8.58 -12.38
CA PRO A 119 -7.90 -9.73 -13.18
C PRO A 119 -7.57 -9.55 -14.68
N PRO A 120 -7.32 -10.64 -15.42
CA PRO A 120 -6.97 -10.56 -16.83
C PRO A 120 -8.05 -9.89 -17.70
N SER A 121 -9.33 -10.01 -17.32
CA SER A 121 -10.47 -9.39 -18.01
C SER A 121 -10.45 -7.85 -18.04
N VAL A 122 -9.68 -7.23 -17.14
CA VAL A 122 -9.47 -5.77 -17.09
C VAL A 122 -7.98 -5.40 -17.05
N GLY A 123 -7.11 -6.34 -17.43
CA GLY A 123 -5.68 -6.14 -17.60
C GLY A 123 -5.34 -5.88 -19.07
N TYR A 124 -4.41 -6.64 -19.61
CA TYR A 124 -3.94 -6.53 -21.00
C TYR A 124 -4.85 -7.28 -21.97
N VAL A 125 -6.11 -6.84 -22.08
CA VAL A 125 -7.06 -7.35 -23.09
C VAL A 125 -6.69 -6.94 -24.52
N ASN A 126 -5.81 -5.95 -24.64
CA ASN A 126 -5.19 -5.47 -25.86
C ASN A 126 -3.71 -5.17 -25.55
N GLU A 127 -2.79 -5.64 -26.38
CA GLU A 127 -1.34 -5.49 -26.17
C GLU A 127 -0.84 -4.04 -26.29
N ASN A 128 -1.66 -3.14 -26.85
CA ASN A 128 -1.34 -1.71 -26.95
C ASN A 128 -1.58 -0.94 -25.64
N LEU A 129 -2.27 -1.54 -24.66
CA LEU A 129 -2.58 -0.89 -23.38
C LEU A 129 -1.34 -0.76 -22.50
N LYS A 130 -1.23 0.38 -21.82
CA LYS A 130 -0.13 0.73 -20.93
C LYS A 130 -0.45 0.41 -19.46
N PRO A 131 0.57 0.26 -18.60
CA PRO A 131 2.02 0.37 -18.87
C PRO A 131 2.59 -0.91 -19.50
N VAL A 132 3.63 -0.80 -20.34
CA VAL A 132 4.36 -1.95 -20.90
C VAL A 132 5.86 -1.66 -20.77
N PRO A 133 6.68 -2.60 -20.29
CA PRO A 133 8.12 -2.42 -20.20
C PRO A 133 8.75 -2.13 -21.57
N ASP A 134 9.78 -1.28 -21.58
CA ASP A 134 10.54 -0.98 -22.80
C ASP A 134 11.50 -2.12 -23.17
N GLU A 135 12.05 -2.78 -22.16
CA GLU A 135 12.94 -3.93 -22.30
C GLU A 135 12.22 -5.17 -22.83
N PHE A 136 12.85 -5.86 -23.78
CA PHE A 136 12.30 -7.06 -24.41
C PHE A 136 11.96 -8.18 -23.42
N GLY A 137 12.84 -8.46 -22.44
CA GLY A 137 12.66 -9.55 -21.47
C GLY A 137 11.42 -9.36 -20.58
N PRO A 138 11.36 -8.28 -19.79
CA PRO A 138 10.19 -7.93 -18.98
C PRO A 138 8.90 -7.83 -19.80
N ARG A 139 8.95 -7.22 -21.00
CA ARG A 139 7.78 -7.14 -21.91
C ARG A 139 7.26 -8.52 -22.31
N ARG A 140 8.16 -9.42 -22.72
CA ARG A 140 7.79 -10.80 -23.08
C ARG A 140 7.22 -11.55 -21.87
N SER A 141 7.82 -11.38 -20.69
CA SER A 141 7.34 -11.98 -19.43
C SER A 141 5.92 -11.51 -19.11
N LEU A 142 5.67 -10.19 -19.21
CA LEU A 142 4.35 -9.59 -18.99
C LEU A 142 3.28 -10.23 -19.89
N PHE A 143 3.50 -10.26 -21.21
CA PHE A 143 2.50 -10.78 -22.15
C PHE A 143 2.32 -12.30 -22.05
N SER A 144 3.37 -13.03 -21.69
CA SER A 144 3.25 -14.49 -21.43
C SER A 144 2.34 -14.82 -20.25
N HIS A 145 2.09 -13.85 -19.36
CA HIS A 145 1.23 -13.99 -18.18
C HIS A 145 0.05 -13.02 -18.16
N ALA A 146 -0.27 -12.38 -19.29
CA ALA A 146 -1.39 -11.42 -19.39
C ALA A 146 -2.76 -12.06 -19.15
N THR A 147 -2.88 -13.38 -19.32
CA THR A 147 -4.09 -14.17 -19.05
C THR A 147 -4.23 -14.61 -17.59
N GLU A 148 -3.22 -14.33 -16.75
CA GLU A 148 -3.24 -14.56 -15.30
C GLU A 148 -3.53 -13.23 -14.58
N PRO A 149 -4.05 -13.24 -13.34
CA PRO A 149 -4.12 -12.04 -12.53
C PRO A 149 -2.73 -11.47 -12.25
N LEU A 150 -2.57 -10.16 -12.37
CA LEU A 150 -1.32 -9.44 -12.12
C LEU A 150 -1.43 -8.57 -10.88
N ILE A 151 -0.35 -8.47 -10.12
CA ILE A 151 -0.22 -7.61 -8.95
C ILE A 151 0.56 -6.36 -9.35
N PHE A 152 -0.02 -5.20 -9.13
CA PHE A 152 0.61 -3.89 -9.29
C PHE A 152 0.75 -3.24 -7.93
N GLU A 153 1.98 -2.90 -7.54
CA GLU A 153 2.23 -1.90 -6.50
C GLU A 153 2.52 -0.59 -7.19
N VAL A 154 1.61 0.38 -7.08
CA VAL A 154 1.70 1.66 -7.78
C VAL A 154 1.84 2.80 -6.78
N GLN A 155 2.70 3.75 -7.09
CA GLN A 155 2.88 5.00 -6.37
C GLN A 155 2.57 6.16 -7.31
N LEU A 156 1.67 7.04 -6.89
CA LEU A 156 1.27 8.22 -7.66
C LEU A 156 2.21 9.38 -7.33
N LEU A 157 2.88 9.94 -8.34
CA LEU A 157 3.86 11.01 -8.19
C LEU A 157 3.31 12.38 -8.58
N LYS A 158 2.44 12.42 -9.60
CA LYS A 158 1.75 13.62 -10.09
C LYS A 158 0.37 13.24 -10.63
#